data_AF-A0A9Q1IZK2-F1
#
_entry.id   AF-A0A9Q1IZK2-F1
#
_cell.length_a   1.000
_cell.length_b   1.000
_cell.length_c   1.000
_cell.angle_alpha   90.00
_cell.angle_beta   90.00
_cell.angle_gamma   90.00
#
_symmetry.space_group_name_H-M   'P 1'
#
loop_
_entity.id
_entity.type
_entity.pdbx_description
1 polymer ?
#
loop_
_entity_poly.entity_id
_entity_poly.type
_entity_poly.pdbx_seq_one_letter_code
_entity_poly.pdbx_strand_id
1 'polypeptide(L)'
;MEPKQIREGYLVKKGTVLNSWKVVWVVLSDDGVEFYKKKTDSSPKGMIPLKGTTLTSPCQDFSKRTLVFKLSTAKKQDHYFQATHLEDKEVWIKDIKRAITCLQGGKRFARKSTRRSIRLPSTVNLSELYILMKDQSTGVRELTVEKEKRTFTHCFTVEMNTQGVESQEPEITQDDSNQSKDGVGNPEGP
;
A
#
# COMPACT_ATOMS: atom_id res chain seq x y z
N MET A 1 16.05 -1.13 20.49
CA MET A 1 14.92 -1.85 19.87
C MET A 1 15.29 -2.12 18.43
N GLU A 2 15.09 -3.34 17.94
CA GLU A 2 15.33 -3.66 16.53
C GLU A 2 14.28 -2.99 15.62
N PRO A 3 14.67 -2.57 14.41
CA PRO A 3 13.76 -1.98 13.45
C PRO A 3 12.73 -3.01 13.00
N LYS A 4 11.47 -2.57 12.88
CA LYS A 4 10.36 -3.49 12.59
C LYS A 4 10.28 -3.75 11.10
N GLN A 5 10.47 -5.01 10.72
CA GLN A 5 10.32 -5.42 9.33
C GLN A 5 8.90 -5.15 8.80
N ILE A 6 8.83 -4.46 7.66
CA ILE A 6 7.61 -4.02 7.01
C ILE A 6 7.24 -4.92 5.84
N ARG A 7 8.21 -5.25 4.99
CA ARG A 7 8.04 -6.00 3.75
C ARG A 7 9.35 -6.67 3.40
N GLU A 8 9.25 -7.84 2.79
CA GLU A 8 10.37 -8.52 2.15
C GLU A 8 9.95 -9.05 0.78
N GLY A 9 10.89 -9.23 -0.12
CA GLY A 9 10.63 -9.80 -1.43
C GLY A 9 11.80 -9.67 -2.40
N TYR A 10 11.73 -10.42 -3.51
CA TYR A 10 12.73 -10.31 -4.57
C TYR A 10 12.46 -9.08 -5.46
N LEU A 11 13.51 -8.34 -5.75
CA LEU A 11 13.53 -7.25 -6.72
C LEU A 11 14.81 -7.34 -7.56
N VAL A 12 14.83 -6.66 -8.70
CA VAL A 12 16.05 -6.52 -9.51
C VAL A 12 16.68 -5.16 -9.22
N LYS A 13 17.89 -5.14 -8.67
CA LYS A 13 18.62 -3.91 -8.32
C LYS A 13 19.68 -3.57 -9.36
N LYS A 14 19.80 -2.29 -9.73
CA LYS A 14 20.95 -1.79 -10.51
C LYS A 14 22.22 -1.78 -9.65
N GLY A 15 23.29 -2.38 -10.17
CA GLY A 15 24.62 -2.35 -9.59
C GLY A 15 25.32 -1.02 -9.83
N THR A 16 26.08 -0.56 -8.83
CA THR A 16 26.75 0.75 -8.85
C THR A 16 27.92 0.81 -9.83
N VAL A 17 28.68 -0.30 -9.96
CA VAL A 17 29.95 -0.31 -10.73
C VAL A 17 29.75 -0.77 -12.17
N LEU A 18 29.03 -1.88 -12.38
CA LEU A 18 28.95 -2.53 -13.70
C LEU A 18 27.67 -2.23 -14.46
N ASN A 19 26.83 -1.29 -13.98
CA ASN A 19 25.49 -1.00 -14.52
C ASN A 19 24.59 -2.24 -14.75
N SER A 20 24.94 -3.38 -14.15
CA SER A 20 24.22 -4.64 -14.29
C SER A 20 23.02 -4.69 -13.36
N TRP A 21 21.96 -5.37 -13.79
CA TRP A 21 20.73 -5.55 -13.02
C TRP A 21 20.74 -6.96 -12.43
N LYS A 22 20.71 -7.07 -11.10
CA LYS A 22 20.81 -8.35 -10.39
C LYS A 22 19.61 -8.56 -9.48
N VAL A 23 19.09 -9.78 -9.48
CA VAL A 23 18.07 -10.21 -8.51
C VAL A 23 18.68 -10.15 -7.12
N VAL A 24 17.99 -9.50 -6.20
CA VAL A 24 18.35 -9.37 -4.79
C VAL A 24 17.11 -9.61 -3.93
N TRP A 25 17.33 -10.14 -2.73
CA TRP A 25 16.30 -10.16 -1.71
C TRP A 25 16.30 -8.82 -1.01
N VAL A 26 15.16 -8.15 -0.93
CA VAL A 26 15.04 -6.80 -0.34
C VAL A 26 14.18 -6.89 0.91
N VAL A 27 14.62 -6.23 1.97
CA VAL A 27 13.91 -6.10 3.23
C VAL A 27 13.72 -4.61 3.51
N LEU A 28 12.46 -4.19 3.65
CA LEU A 28 12.09 -2.85 4.09
C LEU A 28 11.75 -2.91 5.57
N SER A 29 12.34 -2.00 6.34
CA SER A 29 12.12 -1.77 7.76
C SER A 29 11.68 -0.33 8.00
N ASP A 30 11.37 0.04 9.26
CA ASP A 30 10.88 1.38 9.61
C ASP A 30 11.93 2.50 9.47
N ASP A 31 13.21 2.15 9.35
CA ASP A 31 14.34 3.08 9.24
C ASP A 31 15.17 2.93 7.95
N GLY A 32 15.04 1.81 7.23
CA GLY A 32 15.93 1.47 6.13
C GLY A 32 15.38 0.44 5.14
N VAL A 33 16.07 0.32 4.01
CA VAL A 33 15.92 -0.75 3.02
C VAL A 33 17.24 -1.50 2.91
N GLU A 34 17.25 -2.76 3.30
CA GLU A 34 18.39 -3.66 3.18
C GLU A 34 18.21 -4.57 1.96
N PHE A 35 19.32 -5.01 1.37
CA PHE A 35 19.29 -5.96 0.26
C PHE A 35 20.40 -7.00 0.36
N TYR A 36 20.07 -8.24 0.03
CA TYR A 36 20.89 -9.44 0.21
C TYR A 36 21.07 -10.17 -1.12
N LYS A 37 22.07 -11.06 -1.23
CA LYS A 37 22.20 -11.92 -2.42
C LYS A 37 21.04 -12.92 -2.45
N LYS A 38 20.73 -13.50 -1.30
CA LYS A 38 19.68 -14.50 -1.08
C LYS A 38 18.93 -14.22 0.23
N LYS A 39 17.73 -14.77 0.35
CA LYS A 39 16.91 -14.69 1.58
C LYS A 39 17.60 -15.31 2.80
N THR A 40 18.46 -16.32 2.59
CA THR A 40 19.16 -17.06 3.65
C THR A 40 20.45 -16.39 4.10
N ASP A 41 20.87 -15.29 3.48
CA ASP A 41 22.12 -14.62 3.86
C ASP A 41 21.91 -13.85 5.16
N SER A 42 22.82 -14.00 6.12
CA SER A 42 22.78 -13.27 7.39
C SER A 42 23.27 -11.82 7.27
N SER A 43 24.13 -11.53 6.29
CA SER A 43 24.72 -10.21 6.08
C SER A 43 24.13 -9.49 4.86
N PRO A 44 23.64 -8.25 4.99
CA PRO A 44 23.18 -7.47 3.84
C PRO A 44 24.36 -7.05 2.96
N LYS A 45 24.11 -6.97 1.65
CA LYS A 45 25.05 -6.34 0.70
C LYS A 45 25.11 -4.83 0.85
N GLY A 46 24.11 -4.23 1.47
CA GLY A 46 24.03 -2.82 1.75
C GLY A 46 22.68 -2.44 2.32
N MET A 47 22.65 -1.24 2.89
CA MET A 47 21.49 -0.63 3.50
C MET A 47 21.30 0.78 2.93
N ILE A 48 20.05 1.14 2.66
CA ILE A 48 19.63 2.47 2.21
C ILE A 48 18.83 3.08 3.36
N PRO A 49 19.35 4.10 4.07
CA PRO A 49 18.59 4.74 5.14
C PRO A 49 17.37 5.45 4.56
N LEU A 50 16.20 5.34 5.19
CA LEU A 50 14.99 6.05 4.76
C LEU A 50 15.00 7.53 5.18
N LYS A 51 15.78 7.88 6.22
CA LYS A 51 15.89 9.25 6.71
C LYS A 51 16.43 10.17 5.60
N GLY A 52 15.61 11.12 5.17
CA GLY A 52 15.95 12.05 4.08
C GLY A 52 16.01 11.42 2.70
N THR A 53 15.52 10.19 2.53
CA THR A 53 15.41 9.55 1.22
C THR A 53 14.11 9.97 0.53
N THR A 54 14.18 10.24 -0.77
CA THR A 54 13.02 10.50 -1.62
C THR A 54 12.79 9.33 -2.56
N LEU A 55 11.51 9.02 -2.83
CA LEU A 55 11.11 7.98 -3.78
C LEU A 55 10.56 8.61 -5.05
N THR A 56 11.10 8.21 -6.21
CA THR A 56 10.66 8.66 -7.53
C THR A 56 10.02 7.51 -8.31
N SER A 57 8.78 7.70 -8.75
CA SER A 57 8.06 6.85 -9.69
C SER A 57 6.99 7.71 -10.40
N PRO A 58 6.88 7.67 -11.75
CA PRO A 58 7.66 6.84 -12.67
C PRO A 58 9.14 7.25 -12.73
N CYS A 59 10.02 6.27 -12.93
CA CYS A 59 11.45 6.49 -13.11
C CYS A 59 11.74 6.73 -14.60
N GLN A 60 12.11 7.96 -14.96
CA GLN A 60 12.38 8.35 -16.35
C GLN A 60 13.84 8.11 -16.78
N ASP A 61 14.70 7.67 -15.85
CA ASP A 61 16.12 7.41 -16.09
C ASP A 61 16.39 6.24 -17.06
N PHE A 62 15.38 5.42 -17.40
CA PHE A 62 15.52 4.29 -18.33
C PHE A 62 14.38 4.22 -19.33
N SER A 63 14.66 4.49 -20.61
CA SER A 63 13.67 4.43 -21.70
C SER A 63 13.20 3.00 -22.04
N LYS A 64 14.09 2.01 -21.92
CA LYS A 64 13.81 0.61 -22.32
C LYS A 64 13.40 -0.31 -21.16
N ARG A 65 13.49 0.14 -19.91
CA ARG A 65 13.20 -0.68 -18.71
C ARG A 65 11.98 -0.14 -17.99
N THR A 66 10.91 -0.94 -17.98
CA THR A 66 9.67 -0.63 -17.28
C THR A 66 9.71 -1.11 -15.83
N LEU A 67 8.72 -0.69 -15.04
CA LEU A 67 8.53 -1.09 -13.64
C LEU A 67 9.70 -0.74 -12.70
N VAL A 68 10.49 0.29 -13.07
CA VAL A 68 11.58 0.82 -12.25
C VAL A 68 11.08 1.91 -11.32
N PHE A 69 11.57 1.91 -10.09
CA PHE A 69 11.47 3.02 -9.15
C PHE A 69 12.85 3.38 -8.59
N LYS A 70 13.02 4.64 -8.17
CA LYS A 70 14.28 5.20 -7.67
C LYS A 70 14.15 5.65 -6.22
N LEU A 71 15.16 5.34 -5.41
CA LEU A 71 15.37 5.91 -4.08
C LEU A 71 16.61 6.80 -4.12
N SER A 72 16.45 8.08 -3.82
CA SER A 72 17.55 9.04 -3.76
C SER A 72 17.78 9.43 -2.31
N THR A 73 18.94 9.08 -1.77
CA THR A 73 19.25 9.32 -0.35
C THR A 73 19.56 10.79 -0.06
N ALA A 74 19.58 11.17 1.22
CA ALA A 74 20.00 12.51 1.65
C ALA A 74 21.41 12.89 1.16
N LYS A 75 22.28 11.90 0.94
CA LYS A 75 23.63 12.07 0.38
C LYS A 75 23.65 12.11 -1.16
N LYS A 76 22.48 12.30 -1.79
CA LYS A 76 22.29 12.30 -3.25
C LYS A 76 22.77 11.01 -3.93
N GLN A 77 22.67 9.86 -3.25
CA GLN A 77 22.97 8.57 -3.85
C GLN A 77 21.69 7.94 -4.40
N ASP A 78 21.71 7.58 -5.68
CA ASP A 78 20.57 6.98 -6.36
C ASP A 78 20.62 5.45 -6.35
N HIS A 79 19.51 4.84 -5.95
CA HIS A 79 19.32 3.40 -5.94
C HIS A 79 18.09 3.04 -6.77
N TYR A 80 18.29 2.16 -7.74
CA TYR A 80 17.27 1.76 -8.69
C TYR A 80 16.86 0.32 -8.48
N PHE A 81 15.55 0.09 -8.43
CA PHE A 81 14.93 -1.22 -8.28
C PHE A 81 13.85 -1.41 -9.34
N GLN A 82 13.76 -2.63 -9.85
CA GLN A 82 12.71 -3.06 -10.76
C GLN A 82 11.90 -4.19 -10.12
N ALA A 83 10.58 -4.09 -10.19
CA ALA A 83 9.66 -5.16 -9.80
C ALA A 83 9.30 -6.04 -11.01
N THR A 84 8.83 -7.25 -10.72
CA THR A 84 8.40 -8.22 -11.75
C THR A 84 7.06 -7.82 -12.36
N HIS A 85 6.14 -7.32 -11.53
CA HIS A 85 4.79 -6.94 -11.93
C HIS A 85 4.44 -5.51 -11.48
N LEU A 86 3.44 -4.92 -12.13
CA LEU A 86 2.95 -3.59 -11.79
C LEU A 86 2.40 -3.55 -10.36
N GLU A 87 1.63 -4.55 -9.96
CA GLU A 87 1.09 -4.65 -8.60
C GLU A 87 2.20 -4.68 -7.55
N ASP A 88 3.23 -5.51 -7.74
CA ASP A 88 4.39 -5.53 -6.86
C ASP A 88 5.05 -4.16 -6.72
N LYS A 89 5.30 -3.49 -7.86
CA LYS A 89 5.85 -2.14 -7.88
C LYS A 89 5.01 -1.17 -7.06
N GLU A 90 3.70 -1.12 -7.30
CA GLU A 90 2.82 -0.16 -6.63
C GLU A 90 2.75 -0.42 -5.13
N VAL A 91 2.73 -1.69 -4.72
CA VAL A 91 2.71 -2.02 -3.30
C VAL A 91 4.05 -1.71 -2.61
N TRP A 92 5.19 -1.96 -3.28
CA TRP A 92 6.52 -1.54 -2.79
C TRP A 92 6.61 -0.03 -2.63
N ILE A 93 6.18 0.73 -3.65
CA ILE A 93 6.15 2.19 -3.62
C ILE A 93 5.30 2.69 -2.46
N LYS A 94 4.10 2.13 -2.28
CA LYS A 94 3.18 2.50 -1.20
C LYS A 94 3.77 2.28 0.18
N ASP A 95 4.41 1.13 0.42
CA ASP A 95 5.01 0.83 1.71
C ASP A 95 6.25 1.67 2.00
N ILE A 96 7.14 1.88 1.00
CA ILE A 96 8.32 2.74 1.18
C ILE A 96 7.91 4.19 1.42
N LYS A 97 6.98 4.75 0.64
CA LYS A 97 6.46 6.11 0.85
C LYS A 97 5.91 6.27 2.26
N ARG A 98 5.11 5.30 2.72
CA ARG A 98 4.54 5.32 4.08
C ARG A 98 5.63 5.27 5.15
N ALA A 99 6.66 4.44 4.97
CA ALA A 99 7.80 4.38 5.91
C ALA A 99 8.55 5.71 6.00
N ILE A 100 8.84 6.34 4.86
CA ILE A 100 9.48 7.67 4.81
C ILE A 100 8.62 8.73 5.52
N THR A 101 7.31 8.80 5.24
CA THR A 101 6.40 9.76 5.89
C THR A 101 6.28 9.52 7.39
N CYS A 102 6.19 8.26 7.84
CA CYS A 102 6.17 7.93 9.26
C CYS A 102 7.43 8.43 9.96
N LEU A 103 8.61 8.14 9.38
CA LEU A 103 9.89 8.52 9.93
C LEU A 103 10.06 10.05 10.04
N GLN A 104 9.59 10.81 9.05
CA GLN A 104 9.59 12.28 9.07
C GLN A 104 8.71 12.84 10.19
N GLY A 105 7.57 12.20 10.46
CA GLY A 105 6.65 12.60 11.54
C GLY A 105 7.07 12.13 12.93
N GLY A 106 8.25 11.54 13.10
CA GLY A 106 8.70 10.95 14.38
C GLY A 106 7.85 9.74 14.82
N LYS A 107 7.08 9.15 13.89
CA LYS A 107 6.17 8.04 14.16
C LYS A 107 6.77 6.76 13.61
N ARG A 108 6.58 5.64 14.33
CA ARG A 108 6.96 4.33 13.79
C ARG A 108 5.99 3.92 12.68
N PHE A 109 6.50 3.19 11.70
CA PHE A 109 5.64 2.58 10.71
C PHE A 109 4.71 1.56 11.36
N ALA A 110 3.41 1.82 11.25
CA ALA A 110 2.38 0.84 11.52
C ALA A 110 1.70 0.51 10.18
N ARG A 111 1.63 -0.78 9.81
CA ARG A 111 0.58 -1.19 8.88
C ARG A 111 -0.74 -0.78 9.56
N LYS A 112 -1.58 -0.01 8.87
CA LYS A 112 -2.99 0.10 9.28
C LYS A 112 -3.47 -1.34 9.31
N SER A 113 -3.64 -1.90 10.50
CA SER A 113 -4.21 -3.22 10.61
C SER A 113 -5.55 -3.15 9.88
N THR A 114 -5.82 -4.10 8.98
CA THR A 114 -7.17 -4.26 8.41
C THR A 114 -8.19 -4.47 9.52
N ARG A 115 -7.75 -4.90 10.70
CA ARG A 115 -8.44 -4.60 11.94
C ARG A 115 -8.08 -3.18 12.35
N ARG A 116 -8.98 -2.20 12.18
CA ARG A 116 -9.19 -1.30 13.33
C ARG A 116 -9.24 -2.24 14.52
N SER A 117 -8.26 -2.23 15.43
CA SER A 117 -8.41 -3.03 16.63
C SER A 117 -9.64 -2.44 17.28
N ILE A 118 -10.78 -3.09 17.09
CA ILE A 118 -12.00 -2.70 17.75
C ILE A 118 -11.61 -2.90 19.20
N ARG A 119 -11.41 -1.82 19.94
CA ARG A 119 -11.42 -1.93 21.39
C ARG A 119 -12.82 -2.46 21.67
N LEU A 120 -12.90 -3.75 21.97
CA LEU A 120 -14.15 -4.32 22.38
C LEU A 120 -14.54 -3.57 23.66
N PRO A 121 -15.78 -3.06 23.77
CA PRO A 121 -16.29 -2.56 25.02
C PRO A 121 -16.04 -3.59 26.13
N SER A 122 -15.80 -3.12 27.36
CA SER A 122 -15.63 -4.02 28.52
C SER A 122 -16.87 -4.88 28.79
N THR A 123 -18.00 -4.56 28.15
CA THR A 123 -19.25 -5.32 28.20
C THR A 123 -19.25 -6.55 27.29
N VAL A 124 -18.27 -6.73 26.40
CA VAL A 124 -18.22 -7.89 25.51
C VAL A 124 -17.64 -9.10 26.24
N ASN A 125 -18.48 -10.11 26.48
CA ASN A 125 -18.06 -11.39 27.01
C ASN A 125 -17.53 -12.30 25.89
N LEU A 126 -16.21 -12.49 25.85
CA LEU A 126 -15.55 -13.29 24.81
C LEU A 126 -15.88 -14.79 24.91
N SER A 127 -16.17 -15.29 26.12
CA SER A 127 -16.52 -16.70 26.32
C SER A 127 -17.90 -17.00 25.75
N GLU A 128 -18.87 -16.12 26.01
CA GLU A 128 -20.22 -16.25 25.46
C GLU A 128 -20.23 -16.09 23.94
N LEU A 129 -19.49 -15.09 23.42
CA LEU A 129 -19.32 -14.91 21.98
C LEU A 129 -18.70 -16.14 21.31
N TYR A 130 -17.70 -16.77 21.93
CA TYR A 130 -17.08 -17.99 21.40
C TYR A 130 -18.08 -19.15 21.31
N ILE A 131 -18.92 -19.32 22.33
CA ILE A 131 -19.96 -20.36 22.35
C ILE A 131 -20.98 -20.09 21.24
N LEU A 132 -21.45 -18.85 21.11
CA LEU A 132 -22.38 -18.45 20.04
C LEU A 132 -21.78 -18.64 18.64
N MET A 133 -20.49 -18.35 18.45
CA MET A 133 -19.79 -18.56 17.18
C MET A 133 -19.63 -20.04 16.82
N LYS A 134 -19.58 -20.92 17.82
CA LYS A 134 -19.49 -22.38 17.64
C LYS A 134 -20.84 -23.07 17.50
N ASP A 135 -21.94 -22.35 17.71
CA ASP A 135 -23.27 -22.89 17.50
C ASP A 135 -23.44 -23.30 16.03
N GLN A 136 -23.86 -24.55 15.81
CA GLN A 136 -23.94 -25.12 14.47
C GLN A 136 -25.15 -24.63 13.66
N SER A 137 -26.13 -24.02 14.34
CA SER A 137 -27.37 -23.50 13.75
C SER A 137 -27.33 -22.00 13.46
N THR A 138 -26.72 -21.21 14.36
CA THR A 138 -26.70 -19.73 14.30
C THR A 138 -25.28 -19.14 14.24
N GLY A 139 -24.26 -19.94 14.53
CA GLY A 139 -22.86 -19.51 14.56
C GLY A 139 -22.18 -19.48 13.20
N VAL A 140 -20.86 -19.29 13.20
CA VAL A 140 -20.08 -19.25 11.97
C VAL A 140 -19.87 -20.67 11.48
N ARG A 141 -20.58 -21.04 10.41
CA ARG A 141 -20.45 -22.36 9.79
C ARG A 141 -19.05 -22.56 9.24
N GLU A 142 -18.39 -23.55 9.80
CA GLU A 142 -17.09 -24.00 9.32
C GLU A 142 -17.27 -24.82 8.04
N LEU A 143 -16.53 -24.47 7.01
CA LEU A 143 -16.56 -25.10 5.70
C LEU A 143 -15.20 -25.72 5.42
N THR A 144 -15.23 -26.90 4.80
CA THR A 144 -14.05 -27.50 4.18
C THR A 144 -14.19 -27.29 2.68
N VAL A 145 -13.26 -26.54 2.09
CA VAL A 145 -13.27 -26.21 0.66
C VAL A 145 -12.16 -26.99 -0.03
N GLU A 146 -12.51 -27.77 -1.06
CA GLU A 146 -11.53 -28.40 -1.93
C GLU A 146 -11.30 -27.56 -3.19
N LYS A 147 -10.06 -27.16 -3.42
CA LYS A 147 -9.65 -26.44 -4.64
C LYS A 147 -8.34 -26.99 -5.14
N GLU A 148 -8.28 -27.34 -6.43
CA GLU A 148 -7.05 -27.80 -7.10
C GLU A 148 -6.35 -28.97 -6.37
N LYS A 149 -7.13 -29.97 -5.92
CA LYS A 149 -6.65 -31.12 -5.12
C LYS A 149 -6.03 -30.74 -3.76
N ARG A 150 -6.29 -29.54 -3.25
CA ARG A 150 -5.93 -29.11 -1.89
C ARG A 150 -7.20 -28.89 -1.08
N THR A 151 -7.21 -29.46 0.12
CA THR A 151 -8.31 -29.34 1.08
C THR A 151 -7.98 -28.22 2.06
N PHE A 152 -8.88 -27.23 2.17
CA PHE A 152 -8.78 -26.11 3.10
C PHE A 152 -9.82 -26.29 4.20
N THR A 153 -9.38 -26.60 5.42
CA THR A 153 -10.25 -26.70 6.60
C THR A 153 -10.43 -25.34 7.26
N HIS A 154 -11.43 -25.19 8.12
CA HIS A 154 -11.72 -23.93 8.82
C HIS A 154 -12.06 -22.73 7.92
N CYS A 155 -12.63 -22.95 6.74
CA CYS A 155 -13.10 -21.87 5.86
C CYS A 155 -14.46 -21.34 6.34
N PHE A 156 -14.76 -20.09 6.03
CA PHE A 156 -16.08 -19.50 6.26
C PHE A 156 -16.34 -18.49 5.15
N THR A 157 -17.59 -18.40 4.71
CA THR A 157 -18.02 -17.42 3.71
C THR A 157 -18.82 -16.33 4.40
N VAL A 158 -18.53 -15.08 4.07
CA VAL A 158 -19.36 -13.94 4.49
C VAL A 158 -20.33 -13.69 3.34
N GLU A 159 -21.61 -13.98 3.56
CA GLU A 159 -22.66 -13.50 2.65
C GLU A 159 -22.86 -12.00 2.93
N MET A 160 -22.38 -11.16 2.02
CA MET A 160 -22.64 -9.73 2.06
C MET A 160 -24.09 -9.52 1.60
N ASN A 161 -25.05 -9.49 2.52
CA ASN A 161 -26.40 -9.01 2.21
C ASN A 161 -26.31 -7.51 1.88
N THR A 162 -26.37 -7.16 0.61
CA THR A 162 -26.37 -5.77 0.10
C THR A 162 -27.74 -5.09 0.16
N GLN A 163 -28.67 -5.60 0.97
CA GLN A 163 -29.95 -4.91 1.18
C GLN A 163 -29.76 -3.79 2.22
N GLY A 164 -29.70 -2.55 1.74
CA GLY A 164 -29.82 -1.37 2.62
C GLY A 164 -28.87 -0.20 2.36
N VAL A 165 -28.33 -0.04 1.15
CA VAL A 165 -27.79 1.25 0.71
C VAL A 165 -28.54 1.69 -0.54
N GLU A 166 -29.69 2.31 -0.30
CA GLU A 166 -30.35 3.14 -1.29
C GLU A 166 -29.45 4.36 -1.53
N SER A 167 -28.88 4.42 -2.73
CA SER A 167 -28.08 5.53 -3.20
C SER A 167 -28.96 6.77 -3.29
N GLN A 168 -28.80 7.72 -2.36
CA GLN A 168 -29.23 9.09 -2.60
C GLN A 168 -28.28 9.69 -3.64
N GLU A 169 -28.78 9.91 -4.85
CA GLU A 169 -28.15 10.81 -5.82
C GLU A 169 -28.15 12.24 -5.26
N PRO A 170 -27.06 13.00 -5.44
CA PRO A 170 -27.02 14.40 -5.03
C PRO A 170 -27.94 15.24 -5.93
N GLU A 171 -28.92 15.89 -5.32
CA GLU A 171 -29.77 16.91 -5.93
C GLU A 171 -28.89 18.10 -6.36
N ILE A 172 -28.80 18.35 -7.67
CA ILE A 172 -28.17 19.55 -8.22
C ILE A 172 -29.26 20.62 -8.29
N THR A 173 -29.26 21.56 -7.35
CA THR A 173 -30.09 22.76 -7.42
C THR A 173 -29.56 23.64 -8.56
N GLN A 174 -30.35 23.79 -9.62
CA GLN A 174 -30.10 24.81 -10.66
C GLN A 174 -30.49 26.17 -10.10
N ASP A 175 -29.52 27.07 -10.02
CA ASP A 175 -29.72 28.47 -9.67
C ASP A 175 -30.08 29.24 -10.95
N ASP A 176 -31.38 29.32 -11.25
CA ASP A 176 -31.93 30.16 -12.30
C ASP A 176 -32.15 31.57 -11.74
N SER A 177 -31.14 32.42 -11.88
CA SER A 177 -31.33 33.88 -11.85
C SER A 177 -30.87 34.48 -13.17
N ASN A 178 -31.81 34.47 -14.11
CA ASN A 178 -31.84 35.26 -15.32
C ASN A 178 -31.93 36.76 -14.95
N GLN A 179 -31.00 37.57 -15.45
CA GLN A 179 -31.31 38.99 -15.70
C GLN A 179 -30.66 39.43 -17.00
N SER A 180 -31.52 39.52 -18.01
CA SER A 180 -31.30 40.23 -19.27
C SER A 180 -30.98 41.70 -19.03
N LYS A 181 -30.16 42.31 -19.90
CA LYS A 181 -30.55 43.47 -20.74
C LYS A 181 -29.39 44.07 -21.53
N ASP A 182 -29.70 44.32 -22.81
CA ASP A 182 -29.31 45.45 -23.68
C ASP A 182 -27.80 45.62 -23.98
N GLY A 183 -27.28 45.73 -25.22
CA GLY A 183 -27.81 46.33 -26.43
C GLY A 183 -26.92 47.52 -26.85
N VAL A 184 -26.26 47.40 -28.02
CA VAL A 184 -25.85 48.49 -28.96
C VAL A 184 -24.53 49.27 -28.75
N GLY A 185 -23.64 49.19 -29.77
CA GLY A 185 -22.79 50.26 -30.38
C GLY A 185 -21.60 50.79 -29.57
N ASN A 186 -20.44 51.21 -30.09
CA ASN A 186 -19.76 51.37 -31.39
C ASN A 186 -18.24 51.62 -31.05
N PRO A 187 -17.26 51.59 -31.97
CA PRO A 187 -15.84 51.85 -31.64
C PRO A 187 -15.35 53.24 -32.06
N GLU A 188 -14.70 53.98 -31.15
CA GLU A 188 -13.75 55.09 -31.37
C GLU A 188 -12.76 55.02 -30.18
N GLY A 189 -11.45 54.79 -30.28
CA GLY A 189 -10.42 55.52 -31.03
C GLY A 189 -9.61 56.38 -30.04
N PRO A 190 -8.27 56.29 -29.95
CA PRO A 190 -7.43 57.37 -29.43
C PRO A 190 -6.99 58.34 -30.52
#